data_AF-A0A7K2MTY4-F1
#
_entry.id   AF-A0A7K2MTY4-F1
#
_cell.length_a   1.000
_cell.length_b   1.000
_cell.length_c   1.000
_cell.angle_alpha   90.00
_cell.angle_beta   90.00
_cell.angle_gamma   90.00
#
_symmetry.space_group_name_H-M   'P 1'
#
loop_
_entity.id
_entity.type
_entity.pdbx_description
1 polymer ?
#
loop_
_entity_poly.entity_id
_entity_poly.type
_entity_poly.pdbx_seq_one_letter_code
_entity_poly.pdbx_strand_id
1 'polypeptide(L)' 'WEYYVGGQRIARFDDGGAKPDAVVNHQVDFGGLTGQQKVLAVWNVADTSNAFYACIDVNVGG' A
#
# COMPACT_ATOMS: atom_id res chain seq x y z
N TRP A 1 -7.08 -1.49 0.91
CA TRP A 1 -5.68 -1.29 0.51
C TRP A 1 -4.82 -1.04 1.72
N GLU A 2 -3.66 -1.67 1.79
CA GLU A 2 -2.72 -1.49 2.89
C GLU A 2 -1.29 -1.35 2.36
N TYR A 3 -0.53 -0.45 2.97
CA TYR A 3 0.86 -0.20 2.59
C TYR A 3 1.76 -0.38 3.81
N TYR A 4 2.84 -1.12 3.64
CA TYR A 4 3.77 -1.46 4.71
C TYR A 4 5.21 -1.10 4.32
N VAL A 5 5.99 -0.64 5.29
CA VAL A 5 7.45 -0.49 5.19
C VAL A 5 8.09 -1.08 6.44
N GLY A 6 9.10 -1.93 6.28
CA GLY A 6 9.76 -2.59 7.42
C GLY A 6 8.81 -3.43 8.30
N GLY A 7 7.70 -3.91 7.74
CA GLY A 7 6.66 -4.65 8.48
C GLY A 7 5.66 -3.77 9.23
N GLN A 8 5.86 -2.45 9.28
CA GLN A 8 4.91 -1.50 9.87
C GLN A 8 3.94 -0.99 8.79
N ARG A 9 2.63 -0.96 9.10
CA ARG A 9 1.64 -0.33 8.21
C ARG A 9 1.77 1.19 8.26
N ILE A 10 1.95 1.81 7.10
CA ILE A 10 2.09 3.26 6.94
C ILE A 10 0.83 3.93 6.37
N ALA A 11 -0.03 3.18 5.66
CA ALA A 11 -1.31 3.69 5.18
C ALA A 11 -2.37 2.59 5.03
N ARG A 12 -3.64 2.98 5.15
CA ARG A 12 -4.82 2.15 4.90
C ARG A 12 -5.90 2.97 4.19
N PHE A 13 -6.44 2.41 3.11
CA PHE A 13 -7.60 2.96 2.38
C PHE A 13 -8.69 1.89 2.36
N ASP A 14 -9.90 2.28 2.77
CA ASP A 14 -11.05 1.39 2.92
C ASP A 14 -12.12 1.77 1.90
N ASP A 15 -12.31 0.91 0.91
CA ASP A 15 -13.31 1.09 -0.16
C ASP A 15 -14.67 0.49 0.22
N GLY A 16 -14.81 -0.13 1.41
CA GLY A 16 -16.06 -0.72 1.86
C GLY A 16 -16.57 -1.88 0.98
N GLY A 17 -15.69 -2.53 0.21
CA GLY A 17 -16.05 -3.59 -0.74
C GLY A 17 -16.58 -3.08 -2.08
N ALA A 18 -16.48 -1.78 -2.36
CA ALA A 18 -16.78 -1.25 -3.69
C ALA A 18 -15.84 -1.84 -4.75
N LYS A 19 -16.35 -1.98 -5.98
CA LYS A 19 -15.52 -2.29 -7.13
C LYS A 19 -14.66 -1.05 -7.45
N PRO A 20 -13.31 -1.15 -7.40
CA PRO A 20 -12.46 -0.02 -7.73
C PRO A 20 -12.47 0.29 -9.24
N ASP A 21 -12.04 1.51 -9.58
CA ASP A 21 -11.75 1.89 -10.95
C ASP A 21 -10.59 1.06 -11.53
N ALA A 22 -10.46 1.06 -12.86
CA ALA A 22 -9.35 0.38 -13.54
C ALA A 22 -7.98 0.96 -13.18
N VAL A 23 -7.93 2.22 -12.73
CA VAL A 23 -6.73 2.89 -12.23
C VAL A 23 -7.05 3.50 -10.87
N VAL A 24 -6.31 3.08 -9.85
CA VAL A 24 -6.44 3.58 -8.48
C VAL A 24 -5.15 4.29 -8.09
N ASN A 25 -5.27 5.53 -7.60
CA ASN A 25 -4.14 6.33 -7.12
C ASN A 25 -4.29 6.59 -5.63
N HIS A 26 -3.26 6.25 -4.86
CA HIS A 26 -3.20 6.54 -3.42
C HIS A 26 -1.99 7.40 -3.11
N GLN A 27 -2.21 8.44 -2.31
CA GLN A 27 -1.14 9.25 -1.75
C GLN A 27 -0.75 8.68 -0.38
N VAL A 28 0.48 8.21 -0.25
CA VAL A 28 1.00 7.58 0.96
C VAL A 28 2.12 8.46 1.52
N ASP A 29 1.98 8.86 2.79
CA ASP A 29 3.02 9.58 3.52
C ASP A 29 3.96 8.57 4.19
N PHE A 30 5.26 8.74 3.96
CA PHE A 30 6.32 7.93 4.58
C PHE A 30 6.72 8.48 5.96
N GLY A 31 6.16 9.61 6.37
CA GLY A 31 6.47 10.29 7.62
C GLY A 31 7.94 10.66 7.68
N GLY A 32 8.64 10.17 8.70
CA GLY A 32 10.08 10.41 8.89
C GLY A 32 11.00 9.40 8.21
N LEU A 33 10.47 8.42 7.46
CA LEU A 33 11.30 7.41 6.80
C LEU A 33 12.11 8.04 5.66
N THR A 34 13.40 7.75 5.60
CA THR A 34 14.31 8.24 4.57
C THR A 34 15.21 7.13 4.04
N GLY A 35 15.86 7.37 2.90
CA GLY A 35 16.77 6.42 2.27
C GLY A 35 16.07 5.23 1.61
N GLN A 36 16.79 4.12 1.45
CA GLN A 36 16.27 2.92 0.79
C GLN A 36 15.20 2.24 1.65
N GLN A 37 14.01 2.06 1.09
CA GLN A 37 12.88 1.42 1.73
C GLN A 37 12.25 0.38 0.80
N LYS A 38 11.69 -0.68 1.39
CA LYS A 38 10.84 -1.63 0.68
C LYS A 38 9.39 -1.43 1.10
N VAL A 39 8.54 -1.10 0.14
CA VAL A 39 7.10 -1.01 0.31
C VAL A 39 6.47 -2.35 -0.05
N LEU A 40 5.58 -2.84 0.78
CA LEU A 40 4.63 -3.90 0.44
C LEU A 40 3.23 -3.28 0.33
N ALA A 41 2.67 -3.30 -0.87
CA ALA A 41 1.30 -2.91 -1.16
C ALA A 41 0.40 -4.15 -1.21
N VAL A 42 -0.71 -4.11 -0.48
CA VAL A 42 -1.66 -5.21 -0.35
C VAL A 42 -3.06 -4.75 -0.76
N TRP A 43 -3.65 -5.46 -1.71
CA TRP A 43 -5.06 -5.32 -2.08
C TRP A 43 -5.84 -6.56 -1.64
N ASN A 44 -6.61 -6.41 -0.57
CA ASN A 44 -7.54 -7.44 -0.09
C ASN A 44 -8.80 -7.42 -0.96
N VAL A 45 -9.20 -8.58 -1.49
CA VAL A 45 -10.42 -8.73 -2.30
C VAL A 45 -11.59 -9.02 -1.37
N ALA A 46 -12.57 -8.12 -1.33
CA ALA A 46 -13.56 -8.05 -0.25
C ALA A 46 -14.41 -9.32 -0.05
N ASP A 47 -14.69 -10.05 -1.13
CA ASP A 47 -15.56 -11.23 -1.15
C ASP A 47 -14.80 -12.57 -1.26
N THR A 48 -13.48 -12.55 -1.05
CA THR A 48 -12.66 -13.77 -1.04
C THR A 48 -11.69 -13.78 0.15
N SER A 49 -11.03 -14.91 0.38
CA SER A 49 -9.91 -15.01 1.33
C SER A 49 -8.57 -14.56 0.74
N ASN A 50 -8.55 -14.04 -0.48
CA ASN A 50 -7.33 -13.76 -1.24
C ASN A 50 -6.95 -12.27 -1.19
N ALA A 51 -5.68 -12.01 -1.51
CA ALA A 51 -5.16 -10.67 -1.71
C ALA A 51 -4.10 -10.66 -2.82
N PHE A 52 -3.93 -9.50 -3.43
CA PHE A 52 -2.82 -9.21 -4.34
C PHE A 52 -1.71 -8.48 -3.59
N TYR A 53 -0.46 -8.83 -3.90
CA TYR A 53 0.74 -8.31 -3.24
C TYR A 53 1.71 -7.73 -4.27
N ALA A 54 2.19 -6.52 -4.02
CA ALA A 54 3.21 -5.88 -4.83
C ALA A 54 4.32 -5.28 -3.95
N CYS A 55 5.56 -5.61 -4.27
CA CYS A 55 6.74 -5.03 -3.62
C CYS A 55 7.32 -3.92 -4.48
N ILE A 56 7.59 -2.77 -3.89
CA ILE A 56 8.25 -1.64 -4.56
C ILE A 56 9.47 -1.23 -3.72
N ASP A 57 10.64 -1.28 -4.33
CA ASP A 57 11.85 -0.71 -3.74
C ASP A 57 11.94 0.77 -4.11
N VAL A 58 12.07 1.64 -3.12
CA VAL A 58 12.12 3.09 -3.28
C VAL A 58 13.31 3.67 -2.55
N ASN A 59 13.78 4.84 -2.99
CA ASN A 59 14.72 5.65 -2.23
C ASN A 59 14.01 6.95 -1.83
N VAL A 60 13.62 7.06 -0.56
CA VAL A 60 12.86 8.19 -0.03
C VAL A 60 13.84 9.33 0.28
N GLY A 61 13.83 10.35 -0.56
CA GLY A 61 14.60 11.58 -0.37
C GLY A 61 13.70 12.78 -0.66
N GLY A 62 13.84 13.82 0.17
CA GLY A 62 13.25 15.14 -0.01
C GLY A 62 14.36 16.19 -0.04
#